data_AF-A0A9X2WYM8-F1
#
_entry.id   AF-A0A9X2WYM8-F1
#
_cell.length_a   1.000
_cell.length_b   1.000
_cell.length_c   1.000
_cell.angle_alpha   90.00
_cell.angle_beta   90.00
_cell.angle_gamma   90.00
#
_symmetry.space_group_name_H-M   'P 1'
#
loop_
_entity.id
_entity.type
_entity.pdbx_description
1 polymer ?
#
loop_
_entity_poly.entity_id
_entity_poly.type
_entity_poly.pdbx_seq_one_letter_code
_entity_poly.pdbx_strand_id
1 'polypeptide(L)'
;MLKGFKAGKLRKNAKNKIAVLLSMATKIELRTQSMGMDDCFNDNAPQIVDVDFFWSWYEKEYSDLEIYLTVFEGVLTKVRFSDCPYHFSNDIVLTFEEVKAKKPHFTYAQVKQALLDGYLCPLSNDSKAPEPTPPNDDNTRKVVSFGDFQDRLESKRDRLENASSKAAAESNKFYESSRSLASCIPFGQPILVGHHSEGRARRHADKIFNDMGKSVAASKKAGYYADRAASVGTNGIASDDPEAIGKLKEKLAGLERSQEMMKAINKVIRSKHMTDADKIEYMTQTHQLTENDAKELLKGDFCGRVGFASYSLTNNNANIRTVRDRIEDLEKLHNQEPLSASGEIEGLSWSLYEEDGRIKITFDDVPSEALRRTLKMYSFKWSRFSKAWVRKITPNAIFRTKQLIAKLDTN
;
A
#
# COMPACT_ATOMS: atom_id res chain seq x y z
N MET A 1 -26.30 24.58 8.50
CA MET A 1 -26.21 24.24 9.94
C MET A 1 -24.76 24.33 10.40
N LEU A 2 -24.46 25.27 11.30
CA LEU A 2 -23.13 25.51 11.87
C LEU A 2 -22.78 24.44 12.93
N LYS A 3 -22.62 23.17 12.51
CA LYS A 3 -22.38 22.02 13.39
C LYS A 3 -20.97 21.96 14.03
N GLY A 4 -20.22 23.06 14.03
CA GLY A 4 -18.85 23.04 14.52
C GLY A 4 -18.22 24.42 14.56
N PHE A 5 -18.54 25.19 15.60
CA PHE A 5 -17.72 26.31 16.04
C PHE A 5 -17.25 26.05 17.47
N LYS A 6 -15.94 26.18 17.70
CA LYS A 6 -15.37 26.04 19.05
C LYS A 6 -15.60 27.36 19.79
N ALA A 7 -16.11 27.32 21.02
CA ALA A 7 -16.29 28.51 21.84
C ALA A 7 -14.95 29.27 22.01
N GLY A 8 -14.96 30.60 21.90
CA GLY A 8 -13.76 31.43 22.00
C GLY A 8 -13.90 32.79 21.29
N LYS A 9 -12.84 33.62 21.38
CA LYS A 9 -12.74 34.89 20.63
C LYS A 9 -12.46 34.62 19.15
N LEU A 10 -13.28 35.16 18.24
CA LEU A 10 -12.99 35.12 16.80
C LEU A 10 -11.92 36.18 16.47
N ARG A 11 -10.97 35.86 15.58
CA ARG A 11 -9.95 36.85 15.16
C ARG A 11 -10.63 38.00 14.39
N LYS A 12 -10.30 39.26 14.75
CA LYS A 12 -10.86 40.48 14.12
C LYS A 12 -10.74 40.45 12.59
N ASN A 13 -9.59 40.03 12.04
CA ASN A 13 -9.30 39.94 10.59
C ASN A 13 -10.06 38.85 9.78
N ALA A 14 -11.07 38.18 10.34
CA ALA A 14 -11.72 37.04 9.68
C ALA A 14 -12.93 37.42 8.80
N LYS A 15 -12.78 38.42 7.90
CA LYS A 15 -13.89 38.96 7.07
C LYS A 15 -14.71 37.87 6.36
N ASN A 16 -14.06 36.87 5.74
CA ASN A 16 -14.75 35.76 5.07
C ASN A 16 -15.63 34.91 6.01
N LYS A 17 -15.20 34.72 7.26
CA LYS A 17 -15.99 33.95 8.25
C LYS A 17 -17.15 34.78 8.79
N ILE A 18 -16.94 36.09 8.97
CA ILE A 18 -17.98 37.03 9.39
C ILE A 18 -19.06 37.14 8.31
N ALA A 19 -18.69 37.20 7.03
CA ALA A 19 -19.63 37.19 5.92
C ALA A 19 -20.53 35.93 5.90
N VAL A 20 -19.96 34.76 6.21
CA VAL A 20 -20.72 33.50 6.34
C VAL A 20 -21.67 33.53 7.55
N LEU A 21 -21.31 34.21 8.65
CA LEU A 21 -22.20 34.37 9.79
C LEU A 21 -23.35 35.32 9.48
N LEU A 22 -23.10 36.42 8.79
CA LEU A 22 -24.14 37.38 8.37
C LEU A 22 -25.15 36.76 7.41
N SER A 23 -24.70 35.94 6.46
CA SER A 23 -25.61 35.26 5.51
C SER A 23 -26.49 34.19 6.15
N MET A 24 -26.10 33.70 7.34
CA MET A 24 -26.83 32.68 8.08
C MET A 24 -27.63 33.24 9.27
N ALA A 25 -27.42 34.51 9.63
CA ALA A 25 -28.09 35.12 10.77
C ALA A 25 -29.58 35.30 10.49
N THR A 26 -30.41 34.93 11.46
CA THR A 26 -31.87 35.11 11.37
C THR A 26 -32.27 36.54 11.74
N LYS A 27 -31.52 37.17 12.65
CA LYS A 27 -31.71 38.55 13.06
C LYS A 27 -30.37 39.22 13.34
N ILE A 28 -30.27 40.50 12.96
CA ILE A 28 -29.12 41.38 13.21
C ILE A 28 -29.65 42.56 14.02
N GLU A 29 -29.22 42.69 15.28
CA GLU A 29 -29.66 43.75 16.20
C GLU A 29 -28.47 44.60 16.65
N LEU A 30 -28.61 45.92 16.57
CA LEU A 30 -27.76 46.87 17.28
C LEU A 30 -28.36 47.13 18.67
N ARG A 31 -27.55 46.93 19.71
CA ARG A 31 -27.88 47.23 21.10
C ARG A 31 -26.96 48.35 21.57
N THR A 32 -27.56 49.45 21.99
CA THR A 32 -26.83 50.62 22.49
C THR A 32 -27.22 50.86 23.94
N GLN A 33 -26.32 51.49 24.68
CA GLN A 33 -26.55 51.83 26.09
C GLN A 33 -26.47 53.34 26.26
N SER A 34 -27.30 53.89 27.15
CA SER A 34 -27.25 55.31 27.55
C SER A 34 -27.00 55.44 29.05
N MET A 35 -26.36 56.53 29.45
CA MET A 35 -26.07 56.82 30.86
C MET A 35 -27.20 57.68 31.43
N GLY A 36 -27.82 57.21 32.50
CA GLY A 36 -28.78 58.00 33.28
C GLY A 36 -28.10 59.09 34.10
N MET A 37 -28.89 60.05 34.60
CA MET A 37 -28.41 61.13 35.46
C MET A 37 -27.98 60.63 36.86
N ASP A 38 -28.31 59.38 37.18
CA ASP A 38 -27.97 58.62 38.38
C ASP A 38 -26.71 57.76 38.23
N ASP A 39 -25.92 57.98 37.17
CA ASP A 39 -24.76 57.15 36.78
C ASP A 39 -25.11 55.66 36.58
N CYS A 40 -26.40 55.32 36.45
CA CYS A 40 -26.87 53.98 36.12
C CYS A 40 -26.93 53.78 34.60
N PHE A 41 -26.64 52.55 34.16
CA PHE A 41 -26.75 52.17 32.76
C PHE A 41 -28.21 51.87 32.40
N ASN A 42 -28.66 52.39 31.26
CA ASN A 42 -29.95 52.07 30.68
C ASN A 42 -29.75 51.43 29.30
N ASP A 43 -30.24 50.22 29.12
CA ASP A 43 -30.26 49.56 27.82
C ASP A 43 -31.31 50.22 26.92
N ASN A 44 -30.89 50.73 25.76
CA ASN A 44 -31.82 51.28 24.78
C ASN A 44 -32.54 50.15 24.04
N ALA A 45 -33.70 50.46 23.44
CA ALA A 45 -34.43 49.50 22.63
C ALA A 45 -33.57 48.98 21.45
N PRO A 46 -33.46 47.65 21.25
CA PRO A 46 -32.67 47.09 20.17
C PRO A 46 -33.19 47.53 18.79
N GLN A 47 -32.28 47.96 17.92
CA GLN A 47 -32.60 48.37 16.55
C GLN A 47 -32.20 47.27 15.57
N ILE A 48 -33.08 46.95 14.61
CA ILE A 48 -32.74 46.01 13.54
C ILE A 48 -31.88 46.76 12.51
N VAL A 49 -30.74 46.18 12.16
CA VAL A 49 -29.80 46.79 11.22
C VAL A 49 -29.57 45.85 10.03
N ASP A 50 -29.18 46.41 8.89
CA ASP A 50 -28.85 45.65 7.68
C ASP A 50 -27.37 45.24 7.63
N VAL A 51 -27.03 44.46 6.61
CA VAL A 51 -25.66 43.94 6.41
C VAL A 51 -24.70 45.06 6.00
N ASP A 52 -25.18 46.06 5.27
CA ASP A 52 -24.35 47.18 4.80
C ASP A 52 -23.97 48.10 5.96
N PHE A 53 -24.90 48.39 6.87
CA PHE A 53 -24.66 49.07 8.11
C PHE A 53 -23.63 48.33 8.97
N PHE A 54 -23.76 47.01 9.11
CA PHE A 54 -22.78 46.20 9.85
C PHE A 54 -21.35 46.42 9.35
N TRP A 55 -21.12 46.37 8.03
CA TRP A 55 -19.77 46.54 7.49
C TRP A 55 -19.24 47.97 7.69
N SER A 56 -20.10 48.98 7.52
CA SER A 56 -19.70 50.37 7.79
C SER A 56 -19.31 50.59 9.26
N TRP A 57 -20.05 50.00 10.19
CA TRP A 57 -19.76 50.05 11.63
C TRP A 57 -18.50 49.26 11.98
N TYR A 58 -18.35 48.06 11.41
CA TYR A 58 -17.20 47.18 11.64
C TYR A 58 -15.88 47.84 11.20
N GLU A 59 -15.86 48.58 10.09
CA GLU A 59 -14.65 49.27 9.64
C GLU A 59 -14.31 50.49 10.51
N LYS A 60 -15.33 51.17 11.05
CA LYS A 60 -15.15 52.29 11.97
C LYS A 60 -14.58 51.87 13.33
N GLU A 61 -15.14 50.81 13.92
CA GLU A 61 -14.80 50.36 15.28
C GLU A 61 -13.75 49.23 15.31
N TYR A 62 -13.08 49.00 14.18
CA TYR A 62 -12.22 47.83 13.96
C TYR A 62 -11.08 47.67 15.00
N SER A 63 -10.49 48.78 15.43
CA SER A 63 -9.34 48.80 16.36
C SER A 63 -9.67 48.10 17.68
N ASP A 64 -10.85 48.37 18.23
CA ASP A 64 -11.22 48.01 19.60
C ASP A 64 -12.24 46.86 19.66
N LEU A 65 -12.75 46.43 18.50
CA LEU A 65 -13.75 45.38 18.34
C LEU A 65 -13.41 44.02 19.00
N GLU A 66 -14.24 43.53 19.90
CA GLU A 66 -14.19 42.17 20.43
C GLU A 66 -15.34 41.30 19.91
N ILE A 67 -15.04 40.05 19.55
CA ILE A 67 -16.03 39.12 18.98
C ILE A 67 -16.23 37.93 19.92
N TYR A 68 -17.47 37.75 20.36
CA TYR A 68 -17.91 36.72 21.28
C TYR A 68 -18.81 35.69 20.59
N LEU A 69 -18.52 34.40 20.80
CA LEU A 69 -19.30 33.27 20.26
C LEU A 69 -19.99 32.52 21.41
N THR A 70 -21.31 32.34 21.32
CA THR A 70 -22.10 31.52 22.26
C THR A 70 -22.53 30.23 21.57
N VAL A 71 -22.12 29.09 22.14
CA VAL A 71 -22.39 27.76 21.61
C VAL A 71 -23.15 26.96 22.67
N PHE A 72 -24.32 26.45 22.30
CA PHE A 72 -25.14 25.57 23.15
C PHE A 72 -25.25 24.19 22.49
N GLU A 73 -24.93 23.12 23.22
CA GLU A 73 -24.94 21.73 22.73
C GLU A 73 -24.22 21.50 21.38
N GLY A 74 -23.14 22.25 21.13
CA GLY A 74 -22.36 22.16 19.88
C GLY A 74 -22.93 22.94 18.69
N VAL A 75 -24.00 23.72 18.91
CA VAL A 75 -24.63 24.60 17.92
C VAL A 75 -24.36 26.06 18.26
N LEU A 76 -23.93 26.85 17.29
CA LEU A 76 -23.74 28.31 17.46
C LEU A 76 -25.12 28.99 17.53
N THR A 77 -25.43 29.62 18.66
CA THR A 77 -26.75 30.26 18.90
C THR A 77 -26.70 31.78 18.80
N LYS A 78 -25.59 32.39 19.21
CA LYS A 78 -25.41 33.85 19.21
C LYS A 78 -23.97 34.24 18.92
N VAL A 79 -23.79 35.31 18.15
CA VAL A 79 -22.50 36.00 17.95
C VAL A 79 -22.69 37.46 18.35
N ARG A 80 -21.79 37.99 19.17
CA ARG A 80 -21.81 39.40 19.58
C ARG A 80 -20.50 40.08 19.17
N PHE A 81 -20.62 41.19 18.49
CA PHE A 81 -19.55 42.12 18.12
C PHE A 81 -19.67 43.33 19.05
N SER A 82 -18.64 43.59 19.83
CA SER A 82 -18.63 44.64 20.84
C SER A 82 -17.50 45.63 20.53
N ASP A 83 -17.80 46.92 20.44
CA ASP A 83 -16.81 47.98 20.21
C ASP A 83 -15.97 48.29 21.46
N CYS A 84 -16.47 47.96 22.66
CA CYS A 84 -15.79 48.24 23.92
C CYS A 84 -16.01 47.12 24.95
N PRO A 85 -14.95 46.61 25.62
CA PRO A 85 -15.09 45.63 26.70
C PRO A 85 -15.71 46.19 27.99
N TYR A 86 -15.91 47.51 28.07
CA TYR A 86 -16.50 48.20 29.22
C TYR A 86 -17.99 48.53 29.01
N HIS A 87 -18.66 49.00 30.06
CA HIS A 87 -20.12 49.19 30.19
C HIS A 87 -20.77 50.25 29.27
N PHE A 88 -20.11 50.67 28.19
CA PHE A 88 -20.60 51.68 27.23
C PHE A 88 -20.35 51.22 25.80
N SER A 89 -20.74 49.99 25.47
CA SER A 89 -20.57 49.44 24.12
C SER A 89 -21.83 49.55 23.28
N ASN A 90 -21.64 49.76 21.98
CA ASN A 90 -22.64 49.50 20.97
C ASN A 90 -22.38 48.09 20.43
N ASP A 91 -23.21 47.14 20.87
CA ASP A 91 -23.05 45.75 20.53
C ASP A 91 -23.92 45.39 19.31
N ILE A 92 -23.31 44.83 18.26
CA ILE A 92 -24.07 44.14 17.21
C ILE A 92 -24.21 42.66 17.56
N VAL A 93 -25.45 42.20 17.68
CA VAL A 93 -25.80 40.82 18.03
C VAL A 93 -26.45 40.12 16.84
N LEU A 94 -25.83 39.02 16.41
CA LEU A 94 -26.41 38.06 15.47
C LEU A 94 -27.07 36.92 16.25
N THR A 95 -28.34 36.64 15.96
CA THR A 95 -29.03 35.46 16.47
C THR A 95 -29.29 34.45 15.35
N PHE A 96 -29.15 33.17 15.70
CA PHE A 96 -29.36 32.05 14.79
C PHE A 96 -30.49 31.20 15.36
N GLU A 97 -31.64 31.18 14.69
CA GLU A 97 -32.73 30.29 15.07
C GLU A 97 -32.43 28.86 14.62
N GLU A 98 -32.77 27.89 15.48
CA GLU A 98 -32.57 26.48 15.20
C GLU A 98 -33.55 26.01 14.12
N VAL A 99 -33.14 26.06 12.85
CA VAL A 99 -33.82 25.30 11.81
C VAL A 99 -33.48 23.83 12.06
N LYS A 100 -34.33 23.12 12.79
CA LYS A 100 -34.25 21.65 12.90
C LYS A 100 -34.33 21.07 11.49
N ALA A 101 -33.18 20.69 10.94
CA ALA A 101 -33.12 19.95 9.69
C ALA A 101 -33.81 18.61 9.95
N LYS A 102 -35.05 18.50 9.48
CA LYS A 102 -35.68 17.20 9.28
C LYS A 102 -34.75 16.43 8.34
N LYS A 103 -34.11 15.39 8.87
CA LYS A 103 -33.43 14.42 8.00
C LYS A 103 -34.50 13.95 7.01
N PRO A 104 -34.27 14.02 5.70
CA PRO A 104 -35.23 13.50 4.75
C PRO A 104 -35.41 12.01 5.04
N HIS A 105 -36.63 11.63 5.40
CA HIS A 105 -37.02 10.23 5.47
C HIS A 105 -37.44 9.82 4.07
N PHE A 106 -36.58 9.09 3.38
CA PHE A 106 -36.93 8.48 2.11
C PHE A 106 -37.69 7.19 2.37
N THR A 107 -38.82 7.00 1.68
CA THR A 107 -39.51 5.72 1.68
C THR A 107 -38.72 4.70 0.86
N TYR A 108 -38.89 3.41 1.13
CA TYR A 108 -38.22 2.35 0.37
C TYR A 108 -38.47 2.46 -1.15
N ALA A 109 -39.68 2.87 -1.55
CA ALA A 109 -40.02 3.13 -2.94
C ALA A 109 -39.22 4.30 -3.55
N GLN A 110 -39.06 5.40 -2.82
CA GLN A 110 -38.26 6.55 -3.26
C GLN A 110 -36.78 6.20 -3.41
N VAL A 111 -36.24 5.38 -2.50
CA VAL A 111 -34.86 4.89 -2.59
C VAL A 111 -34.69 3.97 -3.80
N LYS A 112 -35.67 3.08 -4.06
CA LYS A 112 -35.65 2.19 -5.23
C LYS A 112 -35.72 2.97 -6.55
N GLN A 113 -36.58 3.99 -6.61
CA GLN A 113 -36.69 4.87 -7.78
C GLN A 113 -35.40 5.64 -8.01
N ALA A 114 -34.81 6.23 -6.97
CA ALA A 114 -33.56 6.99 -7.07
C ALA A 114 -32.36 6.10 -7.47
N LEU A 115 -32.36 4.81 -7.11
CA LEU A 115 -31.38 3.83 -7.57
C LEU A 115 -31.56 3.48 -9.05
N LEU A 116 -32.80 3.32 -9.51
CA LEU A 116 -33.12 3.11 -10.93
C LEU A 116 -32.76 4.32 -11.78
N ASP A 117 -33.00 5.53 -11.24
CA ASP A 117 -32.71 6.80 -11.89
C ASP A 117 -31.22 7.22 -11.78
N GLY A 118 -30.37 6.40 -11.13
CA GLY A 118 -28.91 6.58 -11.09
C GLY A 118 -28.38 7.63 -10.11
N TYR A 119 -29.22 8.16 -9.21
CA TYR A 119 -28.84 9.22 -8.26
C TYR A 119 -28.00 8.75 -7.06
N LEU A 120 -27.93 7.43 -6.82
CA LEU A 120 -27.06 6.82 -5.81
C LEU A 120 -26.20 5.77 -6.52
N CYS A 121 -24.89 5.98 -6.54
CA CYS A 121 -23.95 4.94 -6.97
C CYS A 121 -24.12 3.72 -6.05
N PRO A 122 -24.62 2.58 -6.56
CA PRO A 122 -24.56 1.36 -5.78
C PRO A 122 -23.08 1.00 -5.67
N LEU A 123 -22.64 0.73 -4.45
CA LEU A 123 -21.27 0.38 -4.07
C LEU A 123 -20.86 -1.02 -4.59
N SER A 124 -21.22 -1.32 -5.82
CA SER A 124 -21.07 -2.61 -6.49
C SER A 124 -21.37 -2.39 -7.98
N ASN A 125 -20.38 -1.89 -8.72
CA ASN A 125 -20.39 -2.01 -10.16
C ASN A 125 -19.72 -3.35 -10.49
N ASP A 126 -20.53 -4.40 -10.63
CA ASP A 126 -20.13 -5.69 -11.22
C ASP A 126 -19.94 -5.58 -12.75
N SER A 127 -19.98 -4.36 -13.31
CA SER A 127 -19.34 -4.12 -14.59
C SER A 127 -17.85 -4.42 -14.40
N LYS A 128 -17.40 -5.56 -14.94
CA LYS A 128 -15.99 -5.83 -15.23
C LYS A 128 -15.31 -4.49 -15.50
N ALA A 129 -14.26 -4.18 -14.74
CA ALA A 129 -13.39 -3.04 -15.06
C ALA A 129 -13.19 -3.05 -16.58
N PRO A 130 -13.30 -1.88 -17.27
CA PRO A 130 -13.09 -1.85 -18.71
C PRO A 130 -11.83 -2.64 -18.99
N GLU A 131 -11.97 -3.68 -19.83
CA GLU A 131 -10.83 -4.49 -20.24
C GLU A 131 -9.72 -3.51 -20.62
N PRO A 132 -8.49 -3.74 -20.14
CA PRO A 132 -7.41 -2.79 -20.29
C PRO A 132 -7.39 -2.34 -21.73
N THR A 133 -7.50 -1.03 -21.97
CA THR A 133 -7.34 -0.47 -23.31
C THR A 133 -6.09 -1.12 -23.89
N PRO A 134 -6.20 -1.93 -24.96
CA PRO A 134 -5.02 -2.49 -25.59
C PRO A 134 -4.08 -1.32 -25.89
N PRO A 135 -2.76 -1.44 -25.65
CA PRO A 135 -1.83 -0.42 -26.13
C PRO A 135 -2.03 -0.31 -27.64
N ASN A 136 -2.70 0.77 -28.08
CA ASN A 136 -3.16 0.92 -29.45
C ASN A 136 -2.11 1.56 -30.36
N ASP A 137 -0.83 1.43 -30.01
CA ASP A 137 0.28 1.95 -30.84
C ASP A 137 1.39 0.90 -30.93
N ASP A 138 1.82 0.61 -32.16
CA ASP A 138 2.93 -0.29 -32.50
C ASP A 138 4.28 0.13 -31.86
N ASN A 139 4.35 1.33 -31.27
CA ASN A 139 5.55 1.94 -30.68
C ASN A 139 5.69 1.77 -29.15
N THR A 140 4.84 0.98 -28.50
CA THR A 140 4.90 0.77 -27.04
C THR A 140 5.97 -0.27 -26.65
N ARG A 141 6.60 -0.12 -25.47
CA ARG A 141 7.55 -1.10 -24.93
C ARG A 141 6.84 -2.43 -24.66
N LYS A 142 7.03 -3.39 -25.57
CA LYS A 142 6.58 -4.77 -25.37
C LYS A 142 7.32 -5.39 -24.18
N VAL A 143 6.59 -6.10 -23.33
CA VAL A 143 7.18 -6.94 -22.27
C VAL A 143 7.81 -8.15 -22.94
N VAL A 144 9.03 -8.00 -23.43
CA VAL A 144 9.77 -9.13 -23.99
C VAL A 144 10.49 -9.79 -22.82
N SER A 145 9.98 -10.94 -22.38
CA SER A 145 10.70 -11.79 -21.42
C SER A 145 11.92 -12.42 -22.09
N PHE A 146 12.89 -12.94 -21.32
CA PHE A 146 13.99 -13.76 -21.85
C PHE A 146 13.42 -15.08 -22.40
N GLY A 147 12.82 -15.07 -23.59
CA GLY A 147 12.05 -16.21 -24.12
C GLY A 147 10.65 -16.33 -23.49
N ASP A 148 10.09 -17.55 -23.46
CA ASP A 148 8.86 -17.81 -22.72
C ASP A 148 9.14 -17.81 -21.20
N PHE A 149 8.40 -16.99 -20.47
CA PHE A 149 8.52 -16.87 -19.02
C PHE A 149 8.26 -18.21 -18.32
N GLN A 150 7.30 -18.99 -18.81
CA GLN A 150 6.91 -20.28 -18.23
C GLN A 150 8.00 -21.33 -18.44
N ASP A 151 8.51 -21.45 -19.66
CA ASP A 151 9.61 -22.36 -20.00
C ASP A 151 10.84 -22.12 -19.11
N ARG A 152 11.14 -20.86 -18.79
CA ARG A 152 12.26 -20.51 -17.91
C ARG A 152 12.02 -20.96 -16.46
N LEU A 153 10.78 -20.87 -15.97
CA LEU A 153 10.43 -21.39 -14.65
C LEU A 153 10.53 -22.91 -14.62
N GLU A 154 10.00 -23.58 -15.64
CA GLU A 154 10.06 -25.05 -15.78
C GLU A 154 11.50 -25.53 -15.91
N SER A 155 12.29 -24.97 -16.83
CA SER A 155 13.73 -25.25 -16.98
C SER A 155 14.52 -25.04 -15.69
N LYS A 156 14.10 -24.10 -14.83
CA LYS A 156 14.72 -23.91 -13.50
C LYS A 156 14.28 -25.00 -12.53
N ARG A 157 13.00 -25.38 -12.53
CA ARG A 157 12.47 -26.50 -11.74
C ARG A 157 13.18 -27.80 -12.11
N ASP A 158 13.25 -28.13 -13.39
CA ASP A 158 13.91 -29.34 -13.89
C ASP A 158 15.38 -29.43 -13.48
N ARG A 159 16.11 -28.30 -13.55
CA ARG A 159 17.52 -28.28 -13.10
C ARG A 159 17.65 -28.56 -11.61
N LEU A 160 16.73 -28.05 -10.79
CA LEU A 160 16.73 -28.27 -9.34
C LEU A 160 16.30 -29.70 -9.00
N GLU A 161 15.29 -30.24 -9.69
CA GLU A 161 14.85 -31.63 -9.54
C GLU A 161 15.96 -32.60 -9.94
N ASN A 162 16.62 -32.36 -11.08
CA ASN A 162 17.77 -33.14 -11.50
C ASN A 162 18.92 -33.07 -10.48
N ALA A 163 19.17 -31.91 -9.87
CA ALA A 163 20.17 -31.76 -8.81
C ALA A 163 19.77 -32.51 -7.54
N SER A 164 18.48 -32.50 -7.19
CA SER A 164 17.91 -33.28 -6.08
C SER A 164 18.09 -34.77 -6.30
N SER A 165 17.66 -35.29 -7.46
CA SER A 165 17.77 -36.70 -7.84
C SER A 165 19.22 -37.19 -7.83
N LYS A 166 20.16 -36.37 -8.33
CA LYS A 166 21.60 -36.69 -8.27
C LYS A 166 22.11 -36.78 -6.83
N ALA A 167 21.71 -35.85 -5.95
CA ALA A 167 22.11 -35.88 -4.54
C ALA A 167 21.45 -37.05 -3.79
N ALA A 168 20.22 -37.42 -4.13
CA ALA A 168 19.54 -38.60 -3.57
C ALA A 168 20.24 -39.90 -4.00
N ALA A 169 20.63 -40.01 -5.27
CA ALA A 169 21.43 -41.15 -5.75
C ALA A 169 22.80 -41.25 -5.05
N GLU A 170 23.46 -40.12 -4.82
CA GLU A 170 24.71 -40.05 -4.04
C GLU A 170 24.51 -40.50 -2.59
N SER A 171 23.42 -40.08 -1.94
CA SER A 171 23.05 -40.52 -0.59
C SER A 171 22.81 -42.03 -0.52
N ASN A 172 22.04 -42.59 -1.45
CA ASN A 172 21.78 -44.03 -1.53
C ASN A 172 23.08 -44.82 -1.73
N LYS A 173 23.99 -44.33 -2.59
CA LYS A 173 25.30 -44.98 -2.80
C LYS A 173 26.13 -45.06 -1.52
N PHE A 174 26.20 -43.96 -0.75
CA PHE A 174 26.93 -43.97 0.52
C PHE A 174 26.24 -44.83 1.58
N TYR A 175 24.90 -44.83 1.61
CA TYR A 175 24.11 -45.69 2.48
C TYR A 175 24.34 -47.18 2.18
N GLU A 176 24.32 -47.58 0.91
CA GLU A 176 24.58 -48.95 0.47
C GLU A 176 26.03 -49.38 0.74
N SER A 177 27.01 -48.50 0.56
CA SER A 177 28.41 -48.73 0.97
C SER A 177 28.52 -49.01 2.46
N SER A 178 27.88 -48.16 3.28
CA SER A 178 27.85 -48.34 4.73
C SER A 178 27.11 -49.63 5.14
N ARG A 179 25.97 -49.92 4.51
CA ARG A 179 25.11 -51.08 4.82
C ARG A 179 25.79 -52.39 4.44
N SER A 180 26.42 -52.46 3.26
CA SER A 180 27.16 -53.65 2.82
C SER A 180 28.33 -53.93 3.76
N LEU A 181 29.09 -52.90 4.14
CA LEU A 181 30.20 -53.04 5.08
C LEU A 181 29.74 -53.46 6.48
N ALA A 182 28.62 -52.89 6.95
CA ALA A 182 28.01 -53.27 8.23
C ALA A 182 27.48 -54.71 8.22
N SER A 183 26.93 -55.19 7.10
CA SER A 183 26.40 -56.56 6.99
C SER A 183 27.47 -57.64 7.14
N CYS A 184 28.74 -57.32 6.86
CA CYS A 184 29.87 -58.21 7.08
C CYS A 184 30.31 -58.29 8.56
N ILE A 185 29.75 -57.45 9.45
CA ILE A 185 30.06 -57.41 10.88
C ILE A 185 28.88 -58.07 11.64
N PRO A 186 29.10 -59.18 12.35
CA PRO A 186 28.08 -59.81 13.19
C PRO A 186 27.55 -58.83 14.25
N PHE A 187 26.23 -58.75 14.38
CA PHE A 187 25.59 -57.87 15.36
C PHE A 187 26.04 -58.22 16.79
N GLY A 188 26.49 -57.21 17.55
CA GLY A 188 26.89 -57.36 18.95
C GLY A 188 28.33 -57.83 19.19
N GLN A 189 29.15 -58.02 18.15
CA GLN A 189 30.57 -58.34 18.33
C GLN A 189 31.36 -57.12 18.84
N PRO A 190 31.98 -57.17 20.03
CA PRO A 190 32.83 -56.09 20.51
C PRO A 190 34.15 -56.01 19.72
N ILE A 191 34.73 -54.81 19.64
CA ILE A 191 36.09 -54.66 19.11
C ILE A 191 37.06 -55.33 20.08
N LEU A 192 37.74 -56.38 19.62
CA LEU A 192 38.73 -57.11 20.40
C LEU A 192 40.03 -56.29 20.50
N VAL A 193 40.26 -55.65 21.65
CA VAL A 193 41.45 -54.82 21.91
C VAL A 193 42.68 -55.72 22.08
N GLY A 194 43.76 -55.45 21.37
CA GLY A 194 45.01 -56.23 21.38
C GLY A 194 45.04 -57.43 20.42
N HIS A 195 43.97 -57.72 19.68
CA HIS A 195 43.91 -58.80 18.70
C HIS A 195 44.34 -58.32 17.30
N HIS A 196 44.92 -59.18 16.46
CA HIS A 196 45.38 -58.79 15.12
C HIS A 196 44.28 -58.22 14.20
N SER A 197 43.00 -58.52 14.47
CA SER A 197 41.84 -58.00 13.74
C SER A 197 41.36 -56.62 14.20
N GLU A 198 41.87 -56.09 15.32
CA GLU A 198 41.48 -54.83 15.95
C GLU A 198 41.55 -53.64 14.98
N GLY A 199 42.69 -53.50 14.28
CA GLY A 199 42.91 -52.39 13.34
C GLY A 199 41.93 -52.41 12.17
N ARG A 200 41.53 -53.60 11.70
CA ARG A 200 40.52 -53.76 10.64
C ARG A 200 39.12 -53.39 11.15
N ALA A 201 38.75 -53.84 12.35
CA ALA A 201 37.46 -53.54 12.96
C ALA A 201 37.25 -52.02 13.16
N ARG A 202 38.27 -51.31 13.69
CA ARG A 202 38.21 -49.84 13.83
C ARG A 202 38.05 -49.12 12.50
N ARG A 203 38.84 -49.48 11.49
CA ARG A 203 38.73 -48.89 10.14
C ARG A 203 37.36 -49.12 9.51
N HIS A 204 36.75 -50.30 9.70
CA HIS A 204 35.40 -50.55 9.21
C HIS A 204 34.36 -49.69 9.93
N ALA A 205 34.45 -49.58 11.26
CA ALA A 205 33.56 -48.71 12.05
C ALA A 205 33.68 -47.23 11.62
N ASP A 206 34.91 -46.73 11.47
CA ASP A 206 35.17 -45.36 11.02
C ASP A 206 34.61 -45.12 9.61
N LYS A 207 34.79 -46.10 8.70
CA LYS A 207 34.27 -45.99 7.33
C LYS A 207 32.74 -46.01 7.31
N ILE A 208 32.10 -46.89 8.07
CA ILE A 208 30.63 -46.94 8.24
C ILE A 208 30.12 -45.59 8.75
N PHE A 209 30.73 -45.07 9.81
CA PHE A 209 30.34 -43.78 10.39
C PHE A 209 30.49 -42.63 9.38
N ASN A 210 31.63 -42.56 8.70
CA ASN A 210 31.91 -41.52 7.71
C ASN A 210 31.00 -41.60 6.48
N ASP A 211 30.77 -42.79 5.93
CA ASP A 211 29.89 -43.00 4.78
C ASP A 211 28.43 -42.71 5.16
N MET A 212 27.99 -43.11 6.36
CA MET A 212 26.67 -42.73 6.88
C MET A 212 26.54 -41.21 7.03
N GLY A 213 27.56 -40.54 7.58
CA GLY A 213 27.60 -39.08 7.68
C GLY A 213 27.48 -38.38 6.31
N LYS A 214 28.20 -38.88 5.30
CA LYS A 214 28.09 -38.41 3.92
C LYS A 214 26.71 -38.67 3.32
N SER A 215 26.13 -39.85 3.57
CA SER A 215 24.77 -40.17 3.13
C SER A 215 23.74 -39.19 3.68
N VAL A 216 23.80 -38.89 4.99
CA VAL A 216 22.90 -37.92 5.62
C VAL A 216 23.10 -36.51 5.06
N ALA A 217 24.35 -36.09 4.84
CA ALA A 217 24.64 -34.79 4.24
C ALA A 217 24.08 -34.67 2.80
N ALA A 218 24.27 -35.71 1.98
CA ALA A 218 23.73 -35.78 0.62
C ALA A 218 22.19 -35.83 0.62
N SER A 219 21.58 -36.53 1.56
CA SER A 219 20.12 -36.56 1.74
C SER A 219 19.55 -35.18 2.08
N LYS A 220 20.18 -34.45 3.03
CA LYS A 220 19.81 -33.06 3.35
C LYS A 220 19.94 -32.14 2.13
N LYS A 221 21.00 -32.33 1.34
CA LYS A 221 21.22 -31.60 0.08
C LYS A 221 20.14 -31.89 -0.95
N ALA A 222 19.69 -33.14 -1.07
CA ALA A 222 18.57 -33.52 -1.92
C ALA A 222 17.27 -32.82 -1.48
N GLY A 223 16.93 -32.91 -0.19
CA GLY A 223 15.78 -32.20 0.38
C GLY A 223 15.81 -30.70 0.10
N TYR A 224 16.95 -30.04 0.32
CA TYR A 224 17.12 -28.61 0.02
C TYR A 224 16.83 -28.27 -1.45
N TYR A 225 17.30 -29.08 -2.41
CA TYR A 225 17.00 -28.84 -3.82
C TYR A 225 15.54 -29.12 -4.17
N ALA A 226 14.92 -30.13 -3.55
CA ALA A 226 13.49 -30.42 -3.71
C ALA A 226 12.63 -29.26 -3.19
N ASP A 227 12.91 -28.73 -2.00
CA ASP A 227 12.22 -27.55 -1.44
C ASP A 227 12.40 -26.32 -2.34
N ARG A 228 13.60 -26.15 -2.90
CA ARG A 228 13.87 -25.08 -3.87
C ARG A 228 13.13 -25.28 -5.18
N ALA A 229 12.95 -26.50 -5.66
CA ALA A 229 12.17 -26.80 -6.86
C ALA A 229 10.69 -26.50 -6.63
N ALA A 230 10.14 -26.94 -5.50
CA ALA A 230 8.75 -26.70 -5.10
C ALA A 230 8.42 -25.20 -4.92
N SER A 231 9.40 -24.40 -4.49
CA SER A 231 9.25 -22.95 -4.36
C SER A 231 9.48 -22.15 -5.65
N VAL A 232 9.82 -22.81 -6.77
CA VAL A 232 9.87 -22.12 -8.07
C VAL A 232 8.45 -21.76 -8.52
N GLY A 233 8.19 -20.47 -8.69
CA GLY A 233 6.89 -19.94 -9.12
C GLY A 233 5.98 -19.46 -7.98
N THR A 234 6.29 -19.79 -6.72
CA THR A 234 5.52 -19.31 -5.55
C THR A 234 5.97 -17.93 -5.06
N ASN A 235 7.07 -17.41 -5.59
CA ASN A 235 7.56 -16.06 -5.28
C ASN A 235 6.59 -14.99 -5.79
N GLY A 236 6.78 -13.75 -5.35
CA GLY A 236 5.95 -12.62 -5.80
C GLY A 236 5.91 -12.47 -7.32
N ILE A 237 4.79 -11.94 -7.83
CA ILE A 237 4.54 -11.67 -9.25
C ILE A 237 5.75 -10.96 -9.85
N ALA A 238 6.34 -11.52 -10.90
CA ALA A 238 7.53 -10.98 -11.53
C ALA A 238 7.16 -9.86 -12.53
N SER A 239 8.04 -8.88 -12.72
CA SER A 239 7.77 -7.78 -13.67
C SER A 239 7.97 -8.19 -15.15
N ASP A 240 8.65 -9.30 -15.40
CA ASP A 240 8.92 -9.88 -16.71
C ASP A 240 7.91 -10.96 -17.12
N ASP A 241 6.86 -11.15 -16.32
CA ASP A 241 5.70 -11.99 -16.65
C ASP A 241 4.74 -11.17 -17.54
N PRO A 242 4.36 -11.64 -18.74
CA PRO A 242 3.42 -10.92 -19.61
C PRO A 242 2.07 -10.65 -18.93
N GLU A 243 1.66 -11.51 -17.99
CA GLU A 243 0.40 -11.37 -17.24
C GLU A 243 0.57 -10.62 -15.92
N ALA A 244 1.74 -10.01 -15.67
CA ALA A 244 2.06 -9.38 -14.39
C ALA A 244 1.01 -8.34 -13.96
N ILE A 245 0.56 -7.50 -14.89
CA ILE A 245 -0.44 -6.46 -14.62
C ILE A 245 -1.79 -7.09 -14.24
N GLY A 246 -2.22 -8.13 -14.96
CA GLY A 246 -3.46 -8.86 -14.66
C GLY A 246 -3.43 -9.46 -13.27
N LYS A 247 -2.36 -10.21 -12.95
CA LYS A 247 -2.15 -10.82 -11.62
C LYS A 247 -2.07 -9.77 -10.50
N LEU A 248 -1.46 -8.61 -10.76
CA LEU A 248 -1.41 -7.53 -9.78
C LEU A 248 -2.78 -6.86 -9.56
N LYS A 249 -3.58 -6.69 -10.61
CA LYS A 249 -4.97 -6.18 -10.50
C LYS A 249 -5.86 -7.13 -9.72
N GLU A 250 -5.76 -8.44 -9.97
CA GLU A 250 -6.48 -9.45 -9.19
C GLU A 250 -6.06 -9.42 -7.70
N LYS A 251 -4.76 -9.32 -7.45
CA LYS A 251 -4.23 -9.16 -6.09
C LYS A 251 -4.75 -7.89 -5.41
N LEU A 252 -4.79 -6.77 -6.13
CA LEU A 252 -5.33 -5.50 -5.63
C LEU A 252 -6.80 -5.67 -5.22
N ALA A 253 -7.63 -6.24 -6.11
CA ALA A 253 -9.03 -6.50 -5.84
C ALA A 253 -9.23 -7.45 -4.63
N GLY A 254 -8.35 -8.43 -4.44
CA GLY A 254 -8.36 -9.29 -3.25
C GLY A 254 -8.04 -8.52 -1.95
N LEU A 255 -7.04 -7.65 -1.98
CA LEU A 255 -6.67 -6.82 -0.84
C LEU A 255 -7.77 -5.81 -0.48
N GLU A 256 -8.42 -5.21 -1.48
CA GLU A 256 -9.55 -4.30 -1.30
C GLU A 256 -10.77 -5.01 -0.70
N ARG A 257 -11.16 -6.17 -1.24
CA ARG A 257 -12.22 -7.01 -0.65
C ARG A 257 -11.94 -7.39 0.80
N SER A 258 -10.70 -7.79 1.10
CA SER A 258 -10.26 -8.09 2.47
C SER A 258 -10.37 -6.85 3.38
N GLN A 259 -10.02 -5.67 2.87
CA GLN A 259 -10.10 -4.41 3.61
C GLN A 259 -11.54 -4.04 3.97
N GLU A 260 -12.46 -4.18 3.01
CA GLU A 260 -13.87 -3.89 3.20
C GLU A 260 -14.52 -4.87 4.17
N MET A 261 -14.22 -6.16 4.01
CA MET A 261 -14.62 -7.22 4.94
C MET A 261 -14.18 -6.90 6.37
N MET A 262 -12.89 -6.61 6.60
CA MET A 262 -12.39 -6.27 7.93
C MET A 262 -13.09 -5.04 8.53
N LYS A 263 -13.37 -4.01 7.72
CA LYS A 263 -14.09 -2.81 8.16
C LYS A 263 -15.55 -3.10 8.51
N ALA A 264 -16.25 -3.88 7.67
CA ALA A 264 -17.63 -4.26 7.87
C ALA A 264 -17.79 -5.09 9.16
N ILE A 265 -16.93 -6.09 9.35
CA ILE A 265 -16.92 -6.92 10.55
C ILE A 265 -16.63 -6.09 11.79
N ASN A 266 -15.60 -5.24 11.77
CA ASN A 266 -15.32 -4.35 12.90
C ASN A 266 -16.43 -3.34 13.18
N LYS A 267 -17.25 -2.98 12.19
CA LYS A 267 -18.44 -2.15 12.39
C LYS A 267 -19.53 -2.93 13.12
N VAL A 268 -19.78 -4.17 12.72
CA VAL A 268 -20.77 -5.07 13.34
C VAL A 268 -20.38 -5.44 14.77
N ILE A 269 -19.11 -5.79 14.99
CA ILE A 269 -18.57 -6.11 16.33
C ILE A 269 -18.74 -4.94 17.30
N ARG A 270 -18.54 -3.70 16.83
CA ARG A 270 -18.70 -2.48 17.65
C ARG A 270 -20.16 -2.09 17.88
N SER A 271 -21.12 -2.72 17.22
CA SER A 271 -22.54 -2.39 17.38
C SER A 271 -23.06 -2.91 18.73
N LYS A 272 -23.78 -2.05 19.45
CA LYS A 272 -24.33 -2.35 20.79
C LYS A 272 -25.70 -3.03 20.75
N HIS A 273 -26.35 -3.07 19.58
CA HIS A 273 -27.74 -3.51 19.41
C HIS A 273 -27.87 -4.92 18.82
N MET A 274 -26.75 -5.61 18.56
CA MET A 274 -26.75 -6.98 18.04
C MET A 274 -26.24 -7.94 19.13
N THR A 275 -26.86 -9.11 19.23
CA THR A 275 -26.37 -10.19 20.10
C THR A 275 -25.14 -10.84 19.47
N ASP A 276 -24.36 -11.57 20.27
CA ASP A 276 -23.16 -12.24 19.74
C ASP A 276 -23.51 -13.37 18.77
N ALA A 277 -24.69 -13.99 18.91
CA ALA A 277 -25.22 -14.95 17.94
C ALA A 277 -25.50 -14.28 16.59
N ASP A 278 -26.18 -13.12 16.58
CA ASP A 278 -26.49 -12.38 15.35
C ASP A 278 -25.21 -11.88 14.65
N LYS A 279 -24.18 -11.53 15.42
CA LYS A 279 -22.88 -11.13 14.86
C LYS A 279 -22.19 -12.29 14.16
N ILE A 280 -22.22 -13.48 14.76
CA ILE A 280 -21.65 -14.69 14.15
C ILE A 280 -22.41 -15.03 12.86
N GLU A 281 -23.75 -15.01 12.90
CA GLU A 281 -24.58 -15.27 11.73
C GLU A 281 -24.26 -14.28 10.59
N TYR A 282 -24.15 -12.98 10.89
CA TYR A 282 -23.75 -11.98 9.89
C TYR A 282 -22.38 -12.27 9.27
N MET A 283 -21.38 -12.61 10.08
CA MET A 283 -20.03 -12.91 9.62
C MET A 283 -19.98 -14.14 8.71
N THR A 284 -20.72 -15.19 9.08
CA THR A 284 -20.78 -16.45 8.31
C THR A 284 -21.58 -16.28 7.03
N GLN A 285 -22.76 -15.64 7.06
CA GLN A 285 -23.61 -15.47 5.87
C GLN A 285 -23.05 -14.45 4.87
N THR A 286 -22.53 -13.32 5.36
CA THR A 286 -22.11 -12.21 4.49
C THR A 286 -20.69 -12.37 3.98
N HIS A 287 -19.77 -12.84 4.85
CA HIS A 287 -18.34 -12.86 4.56
C HIS A 287 -17.75 -14.28 4.51
N GLN A 288 -18.58 -15.32 4.60
CA GLN A 288 -18.20 -16.72 4.44
C GLN A 288 -17.10 -17.16 5.41
N LEU A 289 -17.05 -16.53 6.60
CA LEU A 289 -16.15 -16.93 7.67
C LEU A 289 -16.62 -18.22 8.32
N THR A 290 -15.67 -19.05 8.75
CA THR A 290 -16.02 -20.23 9.55
C THR A 290 -16.57 -19.79 10.90
N GLU A 291 -17.47 -20.59 11.48
CA GLU A 291 -18.03 -20.28 12.80
C GLU A 291 -16.93 -20.15 13.88
N ASN A 292 -15.84 -20.90 13.74
CA ASN A 292 -14.71 -20.85 14.65
C ASN A 292 -13.99 -19.50 14.56
N ASP A 293 -13.68 -19.03 13.34
CA ASP A 293 -13.02 -17.74 13.13
C ASP A 293 -13.88 -16.58 13.67
N ALA A 294 -15.20 -16.64 13.46
CA ALA A 294 -16.13 -15.64 13.97
C ALA A 294 -16.15 -15.59 15.52
N LYS A 295 -16.13 -16.75 16.18
CA LYS A 295 -16.04 -16.85 17.65
C LYS A 295 -14.70 -16.32 18.17
N GLU A 296 -13.60 -16.61 17.48
CA GLU A 296 -12.27 -16.08 17.85
C GLU A 296 -12.21 -14.55 17.75
N LEU A 297 -12.79 -13.97 16.69
CA LEU A 297 -12.87 -12.51 16.52
C LEU A 297 -13.65 -11.84 17.66
N LEU A 298 -14.66 -12.50 18.23
CA LEU A 298 -15.44 -11.97 19.35
C LEU A 298 -14.77 -12.16 20.72
N LYS A 299 -13.99 -13.23 20.89
CA LYS A 299 -13.27 -13.52 22.15
C LYS A 299 -12.23 -12.45 22.47
N GLY A 300 -11.63 -11.87 21.43
CA GLY A 300 -10.57 -10.88 21.53
C GLY A 300 -9.17 -11.48 21.72
N ASP A 301 -8.16 -10.70 21.37
CA ASP A 301 -6.73 -11.06 21.45
C ASP A 301 -6.22 -11.03 22.92
N PHE A 302 -4.99 -11.51 23.15
CA PHE A 302 -4.25 -11.42 24.42
C PHE A 302 -4.23 -10.00 25.01
N CYS A 303 -4.27 -8.97 24.16
CA CYS A 303 -4.33 -7.56 24.57
C CYS A 303 -5.77 -7.01 24.74
N GLY A 304 -6.80 -7.86 24.76
CA GLY A 304 -8.22 -7.46 24.91
C GLY A 304 -8.81 -6.74 23.68
N ARG A 305 -8.19 -6.87 22.51
CA ARG A 305 -8.67 -6.26 21.26
C ARG A 305 -9.70 -7.20 20.62
N VAL A 306 -10.92 -6.72 20.41
CA VAL A 306 -12.01 -7.49 19.79
C VAL A 306 -12.15 -7.12 18.31
N GLY A 307 -12.32 -8.12 17.46
CA GLY A 307 -12.34 -8.00 16.00
C GLY A 307 -10.95 -7.89 15.38
N PHE A 308 -10.90 -7.45 14.12
CA PHE A 308 -9.64 -7.24 13.41
C PHE A 308 -8.85 -6.08 14.03
N ALA A 309 -7.59 -6.34 14.37
CA ALA A 309 -6.72 -5.33 14.94
C ALA A 309 -6.45 -4.16 13.97
N SER A 310 -6.26 -2.96 14.53
CA SER A 310 -6.01 -1.73 13.74
C SER A 310 -4.74 -1.80 12.90
N TYR A 311 -3.70 -2.49 13.38
CA TYR A 311 -2.46 -2.69 12.62
C TYR A 311 -2.70 -3.55 11.37
N SER A 312 -3.60 -4.55 11.41
CA SER A 312 -3.91 -5.39 10.26
C SER A 312 -4.54 -4.56 9.13
N LEU A 313 -5.48 -3.69 9.46
CA LEU A 313 -6.10 -2.74 8.52
C LEU A 313 -5.09 -1.74 7.94
N THR A 314 -4.15 -1.28 8.77
CA THR A 314 -3.11 -0.31 8.36
C THR A 314 -2.10 -0.97 7.42
N ASN A 315 -1.65 -2.17 7.76
CA ASN A 315 -0.74 -2.96 6.93
C ASN A 315 -1.39 -3.31 5.60
N ASN A 316 -2.66 -3.70 5.59
CA ASN A 316 -3.38 -3.98 4.35
C ASN A 316 -3.54 -2.73 3.47
N ASN A 317 -3.88 -1.57 4.04
CA ASN A 317 -3.88 -0.31 3.30
C ASN A 317 -2.51 0.04 2.69
N ALA A 318 -1.41 -0.20 3.43
CA ALA A 318 -0.06 0.02 2.91
C ALA A 318 0.25 -0.91 1.73
N ASN A 319 -0.18 -2.18 1.81
CA ASN A 319 -0.06 -3.15 0.72
C ASN A 319 -0.90 -2.73 -0.50
N ILE A 320 -2.14 -2.28 -0.32
CA ILE A 320 -2.99 -1.75 -1.40
C ILE A 320 -2.28 -0.62 -2.14
N ARG A 321 -1.76 0.38 -1.40
CA ARG A 321 -1.00 1.49 -1.99
C ARG A 321 0.21 0.99 -2.78
N THR A 322 1.01 0.12 -2.17
CA THR A 322 2.22 -0.43 -2.81
C THR A 322 1.90 -1.19 -4.09
N VAL A 323 0.84 -2.01 -4.10
CA VAL A 323 0.43 -2.77 -5.30
C VAL A 323 -0.10 -1.84 -6.38
N ARG A 324 -0.89 -0.83 -6.03
CA ARG A 324 -1.41 0.16 -6.96
C ARG A 324 -0.29 0.99 -7.61
N ASP A 325 0.63 1.50 -6.80
CA ASP A 325 1.78 2.28 -7.29
C ASP A 325 2.65 1.39 -8.21
N ARG A 326 2.79 0.10 -7.88
CA ARG A 326 3.49 -0.88 -8.74
C ARG A 326 2.79 -1.12 -10.07
N ILE A 327 1.45 -1.18 -10.11
CA ILE A 327 0.68 -1.34 -11.35
C ILE A 327 0.92 -0.11 -12.23
N GLU A 328 0.80 1.09 -11.67
CA GLU A 328 1.01 2.35 -12.37
C GLU A 328 2.43 2.44 -12.95
N ASP A 329 3.45 2.06 -12.17
CA ASP A 329 4.83 2.02 -12.64
C ASP A 329 5.01 1.06 -13.83
N LEU A 330 4.41 -0.13 -13.78
CA LEU A 330 4.49 -1.10 -14.89
C LEU A 330 3.73 -0.62 -16.12
N GLU A 331 2.53 -0.07 -15.96
CA GLU A 331 1.75 0.49 -17.07
C GLU A 331 2.50 1.65 -17.74
N LYS A 332 3.10 2.57 -16.96
CA LYS A 332 3.98 3.62 -17.50
C LYS A 332 5.17 3.07 -18.25
N LEU A 333 5.79 2.01 -17.74
CA LEU A 333 6.92 1.37 -18.39
C LEU A 333 6.53 0.75 -19.73
N HIS A 334 5.37 0.08 -19.81
CA HIS A 334 4.91 -0.57 -21.03
C HIS A 334 4.45 0.46 -22.08
N ASN A 335 3.87 1.58 -21.67
CA ASN A 335 3.39 2.61 -22.58
C ASN A 335 4.50 3.54 -23.12
N GLN A 336 5.70 3.49 -22.55
CA GLN A 336 6.84 4.27 -23.05
C GLN A 336 7.45 3.63 -24.28
N GLU A 337 8.03 4.45 -25.17
CA GLU A 337 8.83 3.96 -26.29
C GLU A 337 10.09 3.23 -25.79
N PRO A 338 10.52 2.15 -26.47
CA PRO A 338 11.80 1.51 -26.23
C PRO A 338 12.95 2.50 -26.39
N LEU A 339 13.93 2.44 -25.49
CA LEU A 339 15.18 3.17 -25.64
C LEU A 339 15.98 2.57 -26.78
N SER A 340 16.20 3.36 -27.81
CA SER A 340 17.21 3.12 -28.84
C SER A 340 18.10 4.36 -28.95
N ALA A 341 19.41 4.13 -28.94
CA ALA A 341 20.40 5.19 -29.17
C ALA A 341 21.67 4.58 -29.74
N SER A 342 22.37 5.32 -30.59
CA SER A 342 23.65 4.90 -31.15
C SER A 342 24.51 6.12 -31.38
N GLY A 343 25.83 5.96 -31.29
CA GLY A 343 26.78 7.02 -31.51
C GLY A 343 28.20 6.49 -31.63
N GLU A 344 29.16 7.41 -31.65
CA GLU A 344 30.59 7.10 -31.71
C GLU A 344 31.31 7.86 -30.61
N ILE A 345 32.12 7.15 -29.81
CA ILE A 345 32.87 7.71 -28.68
C ILE A 345 34.26 7.13 -28.68
N GLU A 346 35.28 7.97 -28.60
CA GLU A 346 36.69 7.53 -28.61
C GLU A 346 37.03 6.63 -29.83
N GLY A 347 36.35 6.84 -30.97
CA GLY A 347 36.49 6.01 -32.18
C GLY A 347 35.81 4.63 -32.12
N LEU A 348 34.99 4.39 -31.09
CA LEU A 348 34.19 3.18 -30.92
C LEU A 348 32.73 3.48 -31.21
N SER A 349 32.13 2.75 -32.15
CA SER A 349 30.69 2.79 -32.31
C SER A 349 30.04 2.08 -31.11
N TRP A 350 28.96 2.68 -30.60
CA TRP A 350 28.15 2.10 -29.56
C TRP A 350 26.68 2.09 -29.97
N SER A 351 25.99 1.02 -29.56
CA SER A 351 24.56 0.86 -29.78
C SER A 351 23.88 0.44 -28.50
N LEU A 352 22.76 1.09 -28.23
CA LEU A 352 21.90 0.86 -27.09
C LEU A 352 20.54 0.41 -27.59
N TYR A 353 20.10 -0.72 -27.05
CA TYR A 353 18.81 -1.29 -27.39
C TYR A 353 18.23 -2.04 -26.19
N GLU A 354 16.92 -2.23 -26.22
CA GLU A 354 16.20 -3.01 -25.23
C GLU A 354 15.96 -4.41 -25.77
N GLU A 355 16.36 -5.41 -25.00
CA GLU A 355 16.13 -6.82 -25.35
C GLU A 355 15.93 -7.62 -24.07
N ASP A 356 14.93 -8.51 -24.08
CA ASP A 356 14.59 -9.39 -22.97
C ASP A 356 14.32 -8.67 -21.62
N GLY A 357 13.71 -7.48 -21.64
CA GLY A 357 13.48 -6.72 -20.40
C GLY A 357 14.77 -6.17 -19.75
N ARG A 358 15.86 -6.07 -20.53
CA ARG A 358 17.12 -5.44 -20.14
C ARG A 358 17.55 -4.40 -21.16
N ILE A 359 18.20 -3.36 -20.66
CA ILE A 359 18.90 -2.37 -21.47
C ILE A 359 20.30 -2.94 -21.75
N LYS A 360 20.65 -3.09 -23.02
CA LYS A 360 21.95 -3.58 -23.48
C LYS A 360 22.69 -2.45 -24.19
N ILE A 361 23.98 -2.33 -23.92
CA ILE A 361 24.91 -1.43 -24.60
C ILE A 361 26.05 -2.26 -25.16
N THR A 362 26.20 -2.24 -26.47
CA THR A 362 27.27 -2.92 -27.22
C THR A 362 28.26 -1.90 -27.76
N PHE A 363 29.52 -2.32 -27.85
CA PHE A 363 30.64 -1.57 -28.40
C PHE A 363 31.38 -2.48 -29.39
N ASP A 364 31.98 -1.91 -30.42
CA ASP A 364 32.75 -2.68 -31.41
C ASP A 364 34.01 -3.33 -30.83
N ASP A 365 34.69 -2.64 -29.92
CA ASP A 365 35.87 -3.15 -29.20
C ASP A 365 35.78 -2.81 -27.69
N VAL A 366 36.76 -3.22 -26.92
CA VAL A 366 36.84 -3.04 -25.47
C VAL A 366 36.91 -1.54 -25.15
N PRO A 367 35.87 -0.96 -24.51
CA PRO A 367 35.87 0.45 -24.16
C PRO A 367 36.96 0.79 -23.15
N SER A 368 37.41 2.06 -23.17
CA SER A 368 38.42 2.57 -22.26
C SER A 368 38.05 2.36 -20.77
N GLU A 369 39.05 2.34 -19.89
CA GLU A 369 38.79 2.16 -18.45
C GLU A 369 37.89 3.26 -17.87
N ALA A 370 38.06 4.50 -18.34
CA ALA A 370 37.22 5.64 -17.94
C ALA A 370 35.74 5.42 -18.31
N LEU A 371 35.48 4.97 -19.56
CA LEU A 371 34.12 4.67 -20.01
C LEU A 371 33.52 3.49 -19.24
N ARG A 372 34.30 2.43 -18.99
CA ARG A 372 33.86 1.28 -18.16
C ARG A 372 33.52 1.68 -16.73
N ARG A 373 34.26 2.60 -16.11
CA ARG A 373 33.94 3.15 -14.78
C ARG A 373 32.63 3.93 -14.81
N THR A 374 32.40 4.72 -15.87
CA THR A 374 31.14 5.44 -16.07
C THR A 374 29.97 4.47 -16.18
N LEU A 375 30.05 3.46 -17.06
CA LEU A 375 28.99 2.44 -17.21
C LEU A 375 28.65 1.75 -15.87
N LYS A 376 29.68 1.38 -15.08
CA LYS A 376 29.49 0.80 -13.74
C LYS A 376 28.83 1.77 -12.76
N MET A 377 29.15 3.06 -12.81
CA MET A 377 28.51 4.09 -12.00
C MET A 377 27.01 4.20 -12.31
N TYR A 378 26.63 4.05 -13.58
CA TYR A 378 25.23 3.92 -14.01
C TYR A 378 24.68 2.49 -13.84
N SER A 379 25.32 1.65 -13.02
CA SER A 379 24.87 0.30 -12.64
C SER A 379 24.76 -0.71 -13.79
N PHE A 380 25.44 -0.48 -14.91
CA PHE A 380 25.57 -1.50 -15.95
C PHE A 380 26.62 -2.54 -15.57
N LYS A 381 26.35 -3.80 -15.89
CA LYS A 381 27.25 -4.93 -15.64
C LYS A 381 27.60 -5.62 -16.95
N TRP A 382 28.87 -5.97 -17.13
CA TRP A 382 29.31 -6.73 -18.28
C TRP A 382 28.74 -8.17 -18.25
N SER A 383 28.05 -8.57 -19.33
CA SER A 383 27.57 -9.93 -19.55
C SER A 383 28.46 -10.63 -20.55
N ARG A 384 29.13 -11.72 -20.13
CA ARG A 384 29.94 -12.55 -21.04
C ARG A 384 29.11 -13.27 -22.09
N PHE A 385 27.88 -13.66 -21.74
CA PHE A 385 26.97 -14.37 -22.64
C PHE A 385 26.44 -13.46 -23.75
N SER A 386 26.04 -12.24 -23.38
CA SER A 386 25.49 -11.26 -24.31
C SER A 386 26.56 -10.40 -25.00
N LYS A 387 27.83 -10.52 -24.58
CA LYS A 387 28.95 -9.64 -24.97
C LYS A 387 28.59 -8.14 -24.93
N ALA A 388 27.82 -7.76 -23.92
CA ALA A 388 27.25 -6.42 -23.79
C ALA A 388 27.24 -5.96 -22.33
N TRP A 389 27.16 -4.64 -22.13
CA TRP A 389 26.86 -4.05 -20.83
C TRP A 389 25.35 -4.07 -20.61
N VAL A 390 24.90 -4.72 -19.54
CA VAL A 390 23.49 -5.05 -19.32
C VAL A 390 22.99 -4.48 -18.00
N ARG A 391 21.76 -3.96 -18.01
CA ARG A 391 21.00 -3.53 -16.82
C ARG A 391 19.53 -3.94 -16.91
N LYS A 392 18.92 -4.38 -15.80
CA LYS A 392 17.48 -4.69 -15.74
C LYS A 392 16.65 -3.42 -15.97
N ILE A 393 15.62 -3.50 -16.82
CA ILE A 393 14.66 -2.40 -17.02
C ILE A 393 13.87 -2.19 -15.73
N THR A 394 13.93 -0.96 -15.24
CA THR A 394 13.18 -0.41 -14.11
C THR A 394 12.98 1.09 -14.38
N PRO A 395 12.05 1.79 -13.71
CA PRO A 395 11.86 3.22 -13.94
C PRO A 395 13.16 4.03 -13.70
N ASN A 396 13.89 3.68 -12.64
CA ASN A 396 15.21 4.26 -12.36
C ASN A 396 16.26 3.88 -13.41
N ALA A 397 16.21 2.68 -14.00
CA ALA A 397 17.14 2.30 -15.06
C ALA A 397 16.97 3.16 -16.31
N ILE A 398 15.73 3.41 -16.72
CA ILE A 398 15.43 4.27 -17.87
C ILE A 398 15.91 5.69 -17.61
N PHE A 399 15.54 6.26 -16.46
CA PHE A 399 15.96 7.61 -16.09
C PHE A 399 17.48 7.78 -16.10
N ARG A 400 18.20 6.85 -15.46
CA ARG A 400 19.67 6.86 -15.42
C ARG A 400 20.31 6.62 -16.78
N THR A 401 19.68 5.80 -17.63
CA THR A 401 20.17 5.55 -18.98
C THR A 401 20.04 6.78 -19.87
N LYS A 402 18.93 7.53 -19.77
CA LYS A 402 18.79 8.82 -20.47
C LYS A 402 19.87 9.82 -20.05
N GLN A 403 20.22 9.87 -18.76
CA GLN A 403 21.34 10.67 -18.27
C GLN A 403 22.70 10.18 -18.77
N LEU A 404 22.87 8.87 -18.93
CA LEU A 404 24.08 8.30 -19.51
C LEU A 404 24.20 8.70 -20.98
N ILE A 405 23.15 8.53 -21.79
CA ILE A 405 23.13 8.92 -23.21
C ILE A 405 23.50 10.40 -23.36
N ALA A 406 22.84 11.30 -22.60
CA ALA A 406 23.15 12.73 -22.65
C ALA A 406 24.62 13.05 -22.30
N LYS A 407 25.25 12.27 -21.41
CA LYS A 407 26.65 12.43 -21.06
C LYS A 407 27.60 11.88 -22.13
N LEU A 408 27.18 10.81 -22.79
CA LEU A 408 27.87 10.17 -23.90
C LEU A 408 27.86 11.07 -25.15
N ASP A 409 26.81 11.86 -25.37
CA ASP A 409 26.72 12.80 -26.51
C ASP A 409 27.53 14.10 -26.31
N THR A 410 27.87 14.45 -25.06
CA THR A 410 28.59 15.70 -24.73
C THR A 410 30.13 15.59 -24.71
N ASN A 411 30.68 14.37 -24.80
CA ASN A 411 32.14 14.14 -24.87
C ASN A 411 32.48 13.55 -26.24
#